data_AF-A0A9Q7NVS1-F1
#
_entry.id   AF-A0A9Q7NVS1-F1
#
_cell.length_a   1.000
_cell.length_b   1.000
_cell.length_c   1.000
_cell.angle_alpha   90.00
_cell.angle_beta   90.00
_cell.angle_gamma   90.00
#
_symmetry.space_group_name_H-M   'P 1'
#
loop_
_entity.id
_entity.type
_entity.pdbx_description
1 polymer ?
#
loop_
_entity_poly.entity_id
_entity_poly.type
_entity_poly.pdbx_seq_one_letter_code
_entity_poly.pdbx_strand_id
1 'polypeptide(L)'
;MLVQHLKRRPLSRYLKDFKHSQTHCAHCRKLLDRITLVRDGKIVNKIEISRLDTLLDENGWQTEQKSWAALCRFCGDLHCKTQSDFFDIIGFKQFLFEQTEMSPGTVREYVVRLRRLGNHLHEQNISLDQLQDGFLDEILAPWLPTTSTNNYRIALRKYQHYQRQTCTGLVQKSSSLPASDIY
;
A
#
# COMPACT_ATOMS: atom_id res chain seq x y z
N MET A 1 -6.23 -45.49 21.68
CA MET A 1 -5.99 -44.07 21.36
C MET A 1 -5.13 -44.02 20.11
N LEU A 2 -5.67 -43.60 18.98
CA LEU A 2 -4.87 -43.36 17.77
C LEU A 2 -4.15 -42.03 17.95
N VAL A 3 -2.84 -42.10 18.23
CA VAL A 3 -1.95 -40.94 18.09
C VAL A 3 -1.98 -40.58 16.60
N GLN A 4 -2.84 -39.65 16.21
CA GLN A 4 -2.74 -39.02 14.90
C GLN A 4 -1.37 -38.37 14.88
N HIS A 5 -0.42 -38.97 14.16
CA HIS A 5 0.82 -38.31 13.82
C HIS A 5 0.45 -36.96 13.20
N LEU A 6 0.69 -35.88 13.94
CA LEU A 6 0.54 -34.50 13.46
C LEU A 6 1.45 -34.40 12.24
N LYS A 7 0.88 -34.53 11.05
CA LYS A 7 1.61 -34.49 9.78
C LYS A 7 2.28 -33.12 9.69
N ARG A 8 3.59 -33.10 9.94
CA ARG A 8 4.39 -31.90 9.79
C ARG A 8 4.80 -31.74 8.34
N ARG A 9 4.74 -30.51 7.84
CA ARG A 9 5.21 -30.17 6.50
C ARG A 9 5.95 -28.83 6.52
N PRO A 10 6.86 -28.59 5.57
CA PRO A 10 7.58 -27.31 5.50
C PRO A 10 6.63 -26.13 5.34
N LEU A 11 6.98 -24.99 5.95
CA LEU A 11 6.25 -23.72 5.79
C LEU A 11 6.09 -23.33 4.31
N SER A 12 7.12 -23.57 3.50
CA SER A 12 7.07 -23.35 2.04
C SER A 12 5.90 -24.07 1.36
N ARG A 13 5.50 -25.26 1.84
CA ARG A 13 4.33 -25.99 1.33
C ARG A 13 3.02 -25.34 1.76
N TYR A 14 2.89 -24.95 3.03
CA TYR A 14 1.72 -24.21 3.52
C TYR A 14 1.52 -22.90 2.75
N LEU A 15 2.59 -22.15 2.51
CA LEU A 15 2.55 -20.91 1.74
C LEU A 15 2.13 -21.11 0.28
N LYS A 16 2.52 -22.25 -0.33
CA LYS A 16 2.03 -22.61 -1.66
C LYS A 16 0.51 -22.78 -1.64
N ASP A 17 -0.02 -23.56 -0.70
CA ASP A 17 -1.47 -23.81 -0.60
C ASP A 17 -2.23 -22.50 -0.25
N PHE A 18 -1.72 -21.72 0.71
CA PHE A 18 -2.23 -20.38 1.05
C PHE A 18 -2.29 -19.47 -0.17
N LYS A 19 -1.21 -19.36 -0.93
CA LYS A 19 -1.18 -18.53 -2.14
C LYS A 19 -2.27 -18.93 -3.14
N HIS A 20 -2.55 -20.22 -3.33
CA HIS A 20 -3.61 -20.66 -4.24
C HIS A 20 -5.02 -20.39 -3.69
N SER A 21 -5.20 -20.33 -2.37
CA SER A 21 -6.50 -20.01 -1.78
C SER A 21 -6.82 -18.51 -1.78
N GLN A 22 -5.82 -17.64 -1.96
CA GLN A 22 -6.04 -16.20 -1.99
C GLN A 22 -6.45 -15.70 -3.38
N THR A 23 -7.72 -15.29 -3.52
CA THR A 23 -8.27 -14.76 -4.78
C THR A 23 -8.30 -13.23 -4.84
N HIS A 24 -8.30 -12.55 -3.69
CA HIS A 24 -8.43 -11.10 -3.59
C HIS A 24 -7.32 -10.49 -2.74
N CYS A 25 -6.92 -9.27 -3.09
CA CYS A 25 -5.96 -8.49 -2.32
C CYS A 25 -6.47 -8.29 -0.89
N ALA A 26 -5.66 -8.66 0.11
CA ALA A 26 -6.02 -8.47 1.52
C ALA A 26 -6.27 -6.98 1.85
N HIS A 27 -5.61 -6.05 1.16
CA HIS A 27 -5.78 -4.61 1.39
C HIS A 27 -6.92 -3.98 0.58
N CYS A 28 -6.93 -4.14 -0.74
CA CYS A 28 -7.84 -3.39 -1.61
C CYS A 28 -8.99 -4.22 -2.18
N ARG A 29 -9.08 -5.50 -1.79
CA ARG A 29 -10.11 -6.45 -2.24
C ARG A 29 -10.19 -6.67 -3.75
N LYS A 30 -9.29 -6.10 -4.56
CA LYS A 30 -9.20 -6.39 -6.00
C LYS A 30 -8.85 -7.87 -6.23
N LEU A 31 -9.48 -8.50 -7.22
CA LEU A 31 -9.10 -9.81 -7.75
C LEU A 31 -7.60 -9.87 -8.12
N LEU A 32 -6.92 -10.96 -7.79
CA LEU A 32 -5.49 -11.14 -7.96
C LEU A 32 -5.17 -12.06 -9.15
N ASP A 33 -4.66 -11.50 -10.24
CA ASP A 33 -4.00 -12.30 -11.30
C ASP A 33 -2.57 -12.70 -10.89
N ARG A 34 -1.90 -11.84 -10.11
CA ARG A 34 -0.55 -12.08 -9.60
C ARG A 34 -0.49 -11.67 -8.14
N ILE A 35 -0.07 -12.62 -7.30
CA ILE A 35 -0.01 -12.46 -5.85
C ILE A 35 1.39 -12.05 -5.43
N THR A 36 1.47 -10.97 -4.66
CA THR A 36 2.64 -10.57 -3.88
C THR A 36 2.43 -11.09 -2.46
N LEU A 37 3.26 -12.05 -2.04
CA LEU A 37 3.24 -12.51 -0.66
C LEU A 37 4.03 -11.54 0.21
N VAL A 38 3.44 -11.19 1.33
CA VAL A 38 3.99 -10.28 2.32
C VAL A 38 3.97 -10.97 3.66
N ARG A 39 5.07 -10.85 4.41
CA ARG A 39 5.19 -11.27 5.79
C ARG A 39 5.55 -10.07 6.65
N ASP A 40 4.76 -9.75 7.66
CA ASP A 40 5.03 -8.66 8.61
C ASP A 40 5.40 -7.34 7.91
N GLY A 41 4.65 -6.99 6.86
CA GLY A 41 4.88 -5.78 6.07
C GLY A 41 6.03 -5.85 5.06
N LYS A 42 6.75 -6.96 4.92
CA LYS A 42 7.85 -7.13 3.95
C LYS A 42 7.47 -8.08 2.82
N ILE A 43 7.78 -7.71 1.58
CA ILE A 43 7.57 -8.59 0.41
C ILE A 43 8.56 -9.75 0.51
N VAL A 44 8.04 -10.98 0.41
CA VAL A 44 8.86 -12.20 0.42
C VAL A 44 8.89 -12.79 -0.99
N ASN A 45 10.09 -12.94 -1.54
CA ASN A 45 10.30 -13.44 -2.90
C ASN A 45 10.37 -14.99 -2.96
N LYS A 46 10.43 -15.53 -4.18
CA LYS A 46 10.45 -16.99 -4.42
C LYS A 46 11.65 -17.69 -3.76
N ILE A 47 12.82 -17.06 -3.76
CA ILE A 47 14.05 -17.63 -3.19
C ILE A 47 13.92 -17.68 -1.66
N GLU A 48 13.45 -16.59 -1.05
CA GLU A 48 13.20 -16.54 0.39
C GLU A 48 12.18 -17.61 0.82
N ILE A 49 11.05 -17.74 0.10
CA ILE A 49 10.04 -18.79 0.37
C ILE A 49 10.65 -20.19 0.26
N SER A 50 11.50 -20.44 -0.74
CA SER A 50 12.12 -21.76 -0.93
C SER A 50 13.08 -22.16 0.18
N ARG A 51 13.54 -21.21 1.01
CA ARG A 51 14.42 -21.46 2.16
C ARG A 51 13.64 -21.64 3.47
N LEU A 52 12.31 -21.52 3.45
CA LEU A 52 11.45 -21.69 4.63
C LEU A 52 11.14 -23.18 4.87
N ASP A 53 12.15 -23.90 5.36
CA ASP A 53 12.08 -25.36 5.60
C ASP A 53 11.59 -25.73 7.01
N THR A 54 11.28 -24.75 7.85
CA THR A 54 10.71 -24.97 9.17
C THR A 54 9.46 -25.86 9.07
N LEU A 55 9.51 -26.99 9.77
CA LEU A 55 8.41 -27.96 9.79
C LEU A 55 7.35 -27.52 10.79
N LEU A 56 6.13 -27.31 10.29
CA LEU A 56 4.98 -26.95 11.11
C LEU A 56 3.92 -28.05 11.00
N ASP A 57 3.17 -28.25 12.09
CA ASP A 57 1.86 -28.89 12.04
C ASP A 57 0.76 -27.84 11.78
N GLU A 58 -0.49 -28.27 11.78
CA GLU A 58 -1.62 -27.38 11.46
C GLU A 58 -1.75 -26.23 12.47
N ASN A 59 -1.53 -26.48 13.76
CA ASN A 59 -1.62 -25.43 14.79
C ASN A 59 -0.50 -24.40 14.63
N GLY A 60 0.73 -24.87 14.33
CA GLY A 60 1.85 -24.00 13.99
C GLY A 60 1.54 -23.13 12.77
N TRP A 61 0.94 -23.71 11.72
CA TRP A 61 0.53 -22.96 10.55
C TRP A 61 -0.55 -21.91 10.85
N GLN A 62 -1.61 -22.22 11.59
CA GLN A 62 -2.66 -21.25 11.92
C GLN A 62 -2.11 -20.03 12.68
N THR A 63 -1.08 -20.23 13.50
CA THR A 63 -0.39 -19.14 14.19
C THR A 63 0.47 -18.34 13.22
N GLU A 64 1.31 -19.02 12.44
CA GLU A 64 2.22 -18.40 11.46
C GLU A 64 1.45 -17.61 10.39
N GLN A 65 0.33 -18.14 9.89
CA GLN A 65 -0.48 -17.56 8.81
C GLN A 65 -0.91 -16.12 9.08
N LYS A 66 -1.09 -15.72 10.34
CA LYS A 66 -1.50 -14.36 10.74
C LYS A 66 -0.47 -13.30 10.35
N SER A 67 0.80 -13.67 10.22
CA SER A 67 1.88 -12.79 9.75
C SER A 67 1.88 -12.59 8.24
N TRP A 68 1.09 -13.38 7.49
CA TRP A 68 1.11 -13.42 6.03
C TRP A 68 -0.11 -12.76 5.39
N ALA A 69 0.15 -12.01 4.31
CA ALA A 69 -0.89 -11.41 3.49
C ALA A 69 -0.61 -11.62 2.00
N ALA A 70 -1.69 -11.81 1.23
CA ALA A 70 -1.65 -11.80 -0.22
C ALA A 70 -2.10 -10.43 -0.75
N LEU A 71 -1.16 -9.69 -1.34
CA LEU A 71 -1.41 -8.36 -1.89
C LEU A 71 -1.35 -8.36 -3.41
N CYS A 72 -2.07 -7.42 -4.02
CA CYS A 72 -1.81 -7.06 -5.40
C CYS A 72 -0.47 -6.30 -5.48
N ARG A 73 0.16 -6.30 -6.66
CA ARG A 73 1.44 -5.60 -6.87
C ARG A 73 1.41 -4.14 -6.40
N PHE A 74 0.28 -3.45 -6.59
CA PHE A 74 0.14 -2.06 -6.15
C PHE A 74 0.29 -1.91 -4.63
N CYS A 75 -0.48 -2.72 -3.88
CA CYS A 75 -0.52 -2.63 -2.43
C CYS A 75 0.78 -3.13 -1.82
N GLY A 76 1.44 -4.12 -2.42
CA GLY A 76 2.80 -4.51 -2.03
C GLY A 76 3.80 -3.37 -2.23
N ASP A 77 3.82 -2.73 -3.41
CA ASP A 77 4.72 -1.59 -3.66
C ASP A 77 4.42 -0.38 -2.77
N LEU A 78 3.16 -0.17 -2.42
CA LEU A 78 2.74 0.95 -1.60
C LEU A 78 3.07 0.70 -0.11
N HIS A 79 2.63 -0.41 0.46
CA HIS A 79 2.66 -0.60 1.91
C HIS A 79 3.91 -1.29 2.44
N CYS A 80 4.69 -1.92 1.56
CA CYS A 80 5.82 -2.76 1.99
C CYS A 80 7.19 -2.23 1.59
N LYS A 81 7.24 -1.11 0.87
CA LYS A 81 8.49 -0.44 0.51
C LYS A 81 8.62 0.84 1.32
N THR A 82 9.84 1.14 1.74
CA THR A 82 10.18 2.43 2.34
C THR A 82 9.70 3.53 1.39
N GLN A 83 8.95 4.47 1.95
CA GLN A 83 8.46 5.64 1.24
C GLN A 83 9.28 6.85 1.64
N SER A 84 9.52 7.73 0.68
CA SER A 84 9.96 9.09 0.97
C SER A 84 8.92 9.81 1.84
N ASP A 85 9.40 10.64 2.77
CA ASP A 85 8.61 11.48 3.67
C ASP A 85 8.09 12.77 2.99
N PHE A 86 8.42 12.98 1.71
CA PHE A 86 7.97 14.13 0.93
C PHE A 86 6.45 14.25 0.77
N PHE A 87 5.75 13.12 0.71
CA PHE A 87 4.31 13.11 0.45
C PHE A 87 3.63 12.07 1.34
N ASP A 88 2.53 12.45 1.99
CA ASP A 88 1.61 11.48 2.62
C ASP A 88 0.81 10.77 1.51
N ILE A 89 1.44 9.75 0.94
CA ILE A 89 0.86 8.99 -0.16
C ILE A 89 -0.38 8.20 0.28
N ILE A 90 -0.42 7.72 1.52
CA ILE A 90 -1.54 6.92 2.03
C ILE A 90 -2.75 7.83 2.27
N GLY A 91 -2.55 8.95 2.96
CA GLY A 91 -3.59 9.95 3.18
C GLY A 91 -4.10 10.53 1.87
N PHE A 92 -3.20 10.86 0.93
CA PHE A 92 -3.59 11.34 -0.39
C PHE A 92 -4.41 10.31 -1.19
N LYS A 93 -4.03 9.02 -1.13
CA LYS A 93 -4.79 7.95 -1.76
C LYS A 93 -6.21 7.89 -1.17
N GLN A 94 -6.33 7.92 0.15
CA GLN A 94 -7.62 7.86 0.84
C GLN A 94 -8.50 9.05 0.45
N PHE A 95 -7.93 10.26 0.48
CA PHE A 95 -8.58 11.48 -0.01
C PHE A 95 -9.11 11.32 -1.44
N LEU A 96 -8.30 10.83 -2.38
CA LEU A 96 -8.74 10.66 -3.76
C LEU A 96 -9.89 9.64 -3.89
N PHE A 97 -9.90 8.57 -3.09
CA PHE A 97 -10.98 7.59 -3.12
C PHE A 97 -12.28 8.10 -2.49
N GLU A 98 -12.18 8.87 -1.41
CA GLU A 98 -13.35 9.28 -0.61
C GLU A 98 -13.95 10.61 -1.07
N GLN A 99 -13.12 11.53 -1.58
CA GLN A 99 -13.52 12.91 -1.87
C GLN A 99 -13.58 13.21 -3.37
N THR A 100 -13.35 12.22 -4.24
CA THR A 100 -13.39 12.43 -5.69
C THR A 100 -14.01 11.25 -6.43
N GLU A 101 -14.71 11.53 -7.54
CA GLU A 101 -15.29 10.51 -8.43
C GLU A 101 -14.24 9.89 -9.39
N MET A 102 -12.97 9.85 -8.99
CA MET A 102 -11.91 9.33 -9.85
C MET A 102 -11.93 7.80 -9.92
N SER A 103 -11.69 7.29 -11.13
CA SER A 103 -11.55 5.84 -11.30
C SER A 103 -10.37 5.28 -10.48
N PRO A 104 -10.42 4.03 -10.01
CA PRO A 104 -9.30 3.40 -9.30
C PRO A 104 -7.99 3.40 -10.11
N GLY A 105 -8.07 3.37 -11.44
CA GLY A 105 -6.91 3.50 -12.33
C GLY A 105 -6.26 4.87 -12.24
N THR A 106 -7.06 5.94 -12.34
CA THR A 106 -6.61 7.32 -12.22
C THR A 106 -6.00 7.61 -10.85
N VAL A 107 -6.65 7.16 -9.76
CA VAL A 107 -6.11 7.30 -8.40
C VAL A 107 -4.74 6.63 -8.29
N ARG A 108 -4.62 5.41 -8.83
CA ARG A 108 -3.35 4.66 -8.84
C ARG A 108 -2.25 5.42 -9.57
N GLU A 109 -2.56 6.05 -10.71
CA GLU A 109 -1.58 6.84 -11.45
C GLU A 109 -1.05 8.01 -10.64
N TYR A 110 -1.91 8.81 -10.02
CA TYR A 110 -1.48 9.95 -9.21
C TYR A 110 -0.63 9.52 -8.02
N VAL A 111 -1.08 8.49 -7.30
CA VAL A 111 -0.36 7.93 -6.14
C VAL A 111 1.02 7.39 -6.54
N VAL A 112 1.11 6.60 -7.62
CA VAL A 112 2.40 6.09 -8.09
C VAL A 112 3.31 7.24 -8.53
N ARG A 113 2.76 8.26 -9.18
CA ARG A 113 3.51 9.39 -9.70
C ARG A 113 4.14 10.21 -8.58
N LEU A 114 3.38 10.56 -7.55
CA LEU A 114 3.92 11.29 -6.39
C LEU A 114 4.90 10.45 -5.60
N ARG A 115 4.65 9.15 -5.41
CA ARG A 115 5.60 8.27 -4.73
C ARG A 115 6.96 8.23 -5.44
N ARG A 116 6.95 8.11 -6.78
CA ARG A 116 8.17 8.15 -7.59
C ARG A 116 8.88 9.50 -7.50
N LEU A 117 8.11 10.59 -7.54
CA LEU A 117 8.67 11.93 -7.39
C LEU A 117 9.31 12.11 -6.00
N GLY A 118 8.65 11.70 -4.93
CA GLY A 118 9.19 11.81 -3.57
C GLY A 118 10.49 11.04 -3.40
N ASN A 119 10.59 9.84 -3.98
CA ASN A 119 11.83 9.07 -3.99
C ASN A 119 12.94 9.79 -4.77
N HIS A 120 12.61 10.36 -5.93
CA HIS A 120 13.56 11.12 -6.75
C HIS A 120 14.10 12.36 -6.01
N LEU A 121 13.23 13.10 -5.34
CA LEU A 121 13.61 14.27 -4.55
C LEU A 121 14.49 13.88 -3.35
N HIS A 122 14.17 12.78 -2.69
CA HIS A 122 14.97 12.23 -1.60
C HIS A 122 16.37 11.82 -2.08
N GLU A 123 16.48 11.12 -3.22
CA GLU A 123 17.76 10.75 -3.83
C GLU A 123 18.62 11.97 -4.21
N GLN A 124 18.00 13.11 -4.49
CA GLN A 124 18.67 14.38 -4.79
C GLN A 124 18.96 15.25 -3.56
N ASN A 125 18.64 14.77 -2.34
CA ASN A 125 18.80 15.51 -1.07
C ASN A 125 18.10 16.87 -1.06
N ILE A 126 16.93 16.96 -1.70
CA ILE A 126 16.12 18.18 -1.66
C ILE A 126 15.55 18.33 -0.24
N SER A 127 15.48 19.56 0.28
CA SER A 127 14.88 19.82 1.59
C SER A 127 13.37 19.98 1.49
N LEU A 128 12.65 19.39 2.44
CA LEU A 128 11.20 19.58 2.66
C LEU A 128 10.83 21.05 2.93
N ASP A 129 11.75 21.84 3.48
CA ASP A 129 11.50 23.25 3.81
C ASP A 129 11.18 24.10 2.58
N GLN A 130 11.61 23.66 1.39
CA GLN A 130 11.31 24.34 0.13
C GLN A 130 9.82 24.25 -0.24
N LEU A 131 9.04 23.37 0.38
CA LEU A 131 7.62 23.15 0.08
C LEU A 131 6.68 24.13 0.80
N GLN A 132 7.20 25.04 1.65
CA GLN A 132 6.36 25.83 2.55
C GLN A 132 5.71 27.06 1.88
N ASP A 133 6.28 27.60 0.79
CA ASP A 133 5.80 28.84 0.18
C ASP A 133 5.52 28.68 -1.33
N GLY A 134 4.24 28.53 -1.71
CA GLY A 134 3.77 28.64 -3.10
C GLY A 134 3.01 27.42 -3.64
N PHE A 135 2.90 27.34 -4.97
CA PHE A 135 2.29 26.20 -5.66
C PHE A 135 3.32 25.09 -5.86
N LEU A 136 2.99 23.87 -5.43
CA LEU A 136 3.94 22.74 -5.47
C LEU A 136 4.44 22.44 -6.88
N ASP A 137 3.60 22.59 -7.90
CA ASP A 137 3.96 22.35 -9.29
C ASP A 137 4.89 23.41 -9.89
N GLU A 138 4.95 24.60 -9.29
CA GLU A 138 5.88 25.67 -9.65
C GLU A 138 7.19 25.53 -8.89
N ILE A 139 7.12 25.34 -7.56
CA ILE A 139 8.30 25.15 -6.71
C ILE A 139 9.11 23.97 -7.20
N LEU A 140 8.46 22.83 -7.43
CA LEU A 140 9.15 21.59 -7.81
C LEU A 140 9.51 21.52 -9.30
N ALA A 141 9.15 22.52 -10.10
CA ALA A 141 9.37 22.52 -11.55
C ALA A 141 10.81 22.19 -11.98
N PRO A 142 11.88 22.68 -11.30
CA PRO A 142 13.26 22.36 -11.66
C PRO A 142 13.64 20.88 -11.53
N TRP A 143 12.94 20.14 -10.66
CA TRP A 143 13.22 18.73 -10.36
C TRP A 143 12.19 17.76 -10.97
N LEU A 144 11.27 18.27 -11.78
CA LEU A 144 10.32 17.40 -12.47
C LEU A 144 11.03 16.65 -13.61
N PRO A 145 10.73 15.35 -13.81
CA PRO A 145 11.18 14.64 -15.00
C PRO A 145 10.77 15.38 -16.27
N THR A 146 11.68 15.47 -17.24
CA THR A 146 11.44 16.08 -18.56
C THR A 146 10.38 15.32 -19.37
N THR A 147 10.24 14.02 -19.12
CA THR A 147 9.16 13.21 -19.70
C THR A 147 7.92 13.26 -18.80
N SER A 148 6.74 13.45 -19.42
CA SER A 148 5.47 13.53 -18.70
C SER A 148 5.39 14.63 -17.63
N THR A 149 6.16 15.73 -17.76
CA THR A 149 6.21 16.83 -16.78
C THR A 149 4.82 17.32 -16.37
N ASN A 150 3.94 17.56 -17.35
CA ASN A 150 2.56 18.02 -17.09
C ASN A 150 1.76 17.03 -16.23
N ASN A 151 2.01 15.73 -16.36
CA ASN A 151 1.34 14.71 -15.57
C ASN A 151 1.76 14.78 -14.08
N TYR A 152 3.02 15.15 -13.81
CA TYR A 152 3.50 15.41 -12.44
C TYR A 152 2.89 16.69 -11.89
N ARG A 153 2.85 17.77 -12.67
CA ARG A 153 2.22 19.04 -12.27
C ARG A 153 0.76 18.85 -11.87
N ILE A 154 -0.01 18.08 -12.64
CA ILE A 154 -1.42 17.78 -12.31
C ILE A 154 -1.50 17.00 -10.98
N ALA A 155 -0.63 16.00 -10.78
CA ALA A 155 -0.61 15.23 -9.54
C ALA A 155 -0.29 16.12 -8.32
N LEU A 156 0.69 17.01 -8.46
CA LEU A 156 1.10 17.96 -7.41
C LEU A 156 -0.03 18.93 -7.06
N ARG A 157 -0.75 19.47 -8.03
CA ARG A 157 -1.93 20.32 -7.76
C ARG A 157 -3.04 19.59 -7.02
N LYS A 158 -3.27 18.30 -7.34
CA LYS A 158 -4.23 17.46 -6.60
C LYS A 158 -3.75 17.19 -5.16
N TYR A 159 -2.47 16.95 -4.97
CA TYR A 159 -1.89 16.78 -3.64
C TYR A 159 -1.97 18.06 -2.80
N GLN A 160 -1.70 19.22 -3.40
CA GLN A 160 -1.83 20.50 -2.71
C GLN A 160 -3.28 20.78 -2.30
N HIS A 161 -4.27 20.34 -3.11
CA HIS A 161 -5.67 20.39 -2.71
C HIS A 161 -5.96 19.52 -1.48
N TYR A 162 -5.42 18.31 -1.44
CA TYR A 162 -5.48 17.43 -0.28
C TYR A 162 -4.84 18.05 0.98
N GLN A 163 -3.67 18.69 0.85
CA GLN A 163 -3.02 19.39 1.97
C GLN A 163 -3.89 20.52 2.53
N ARG A 164 -4.55 21.29 1.65
CA ARG A 164 -5.45 22.37 2.09
C ARG A 164 -6.65 21.81 2.86
N GLN A 165 -7.25 20.71 2.41
CA GLN A 165 -8.40 20.11 3.10
C GLN A 165 -8.06 19.46 4.44
N THR A 166 -6.87 18.87 4.56
CA THR A 166 -6.38 18.30 5.81
C THR A 166 -5.98 19.37 6.81
N CYS A 167 -5.37 20.47 6.34
CA CYS A 167 -5.00 21.61 7.19
C CYS A 167 -6.21 22.41 7.70
N THR A 168 -7.34 22.41 6.99
CA THR A 168 -8.58 23.08 7.42
C THR A 168 -9.48 22.22 8.32
N GLY A 169 -9.06 20.99 8.68
CA GLY A 169 -9.80 20.13 9.61
C GLY A 169 -11.11 19.56 9.06
N LEU A 170 -11.34 19.65 7.74
CA LEU A 170 -12.59 19.20 7.11
C LEU A 170 -12.66 17.68 6.86
N VAL A 171 -11.66 16.91 7.26
CA VAL A 171 -11.77 15.44 7.32
C VAL A 171 -12.58 15.08 8.57
N GLN A 172 -13.88 15.38 8.54
CA GLN A 172 -14.83 14.84 9.49
C GLN A 172 -14.83 13.32 9.32
N LYS A 173 -14.27 12.64 10.32
CA LYS A 173 -14.54 11.26 10.67
C LYS A 173 -16.05 11.02 10.50
N SER A 174 -16.46 10.28 9.47
CA SER A 174 -17.78 9.67 9.45
C SER A 174 -17.78 8.58 10.53
N SER A 175 -17.98 9.01 11.76
CA SER A 175 -18.28 8.11 12.86
C SER A 175 -19.56 7.37 12.50
N SER A 176 -19.40 6.06 12.31
CA SER A 176 -20.43 5.03 12.37
C SER A 176 -21.63 5.47 13.20
N LEU A 177 -22.79 5.63 12.55
CA LEU A 177 -24.08 5.59 13.22
C LEU A 177 -24.19 4.23 13.93
N PRO A 178 -24.51 4.18 15.24
CA PRO A 178 -24.95 2.94 15.84
C PRO A 178 -26.33 2.63 15.24
N ALA A 179 -26.48 1.43 14.68
CA ALA A 179 -27.80 0.89 14.40
C ALA A 179 -28.54 0.84 15.75
N SER A 180 -29.51 1.73 15.93
CA SER A 180 -30.44 1.66 17.05
C SER A 180 -31.32 0.43 16.83
N ASP A 181 -31.14 -0.56 17.68
CA ASP A 181 -32.10 -1.63 17.90
C ASP A 181 -33.47 -1.01 18.16
N ILE A 182 -34.46 -1.37 17.35
CA ILE A 182 -35.87 -1.21 17.66
C ILE A 182 -36.43 -2.63 17.78
N TYR A 183 -36.97 -2.91 18.97
CA TYR A 183 -37.69 -4.12 19.38
C TYR A 183 -38.88 -4.45 18.47
#